data_AF-A0A351K267-F1
#
_entry.id   AF-A0A351K267-F1
#
_cell.length_a   1.000
_cell.length_b   1.000
_cell.length_c   1.000
_cell.angle_alpha   90.00
_cell.angle_beta   90.00
_cell.angle_gamma   90.00
#
_symmetry.space_group_name_H-M   'P 1'
#
loop_
_entity.id
_entity.type
_entity.pdbx_description
1 polymer ?
#
loop_
_entity_poly.entity_id
_entity_poly.type
_entity_poly.pdbx_seq_one_letter_code
_entity_poly.pdbx_strand_id
1 'polypeptide(L)'
;RPEGWEDLILAETEERARQTEDAHAAADVVREQRRRRAAEQRAQTAETARDESLEHITSLRAENDALRDELVHYESKQQELDETIAGLRQELRHANDRLQAAQGRLAKSSEAEDQSVNAQRNAEHVRDLALEDRRSALANLSDLGGILHDLRSLGQRLEAVLPHEQAAAERLPLPTPGRLNGNPQGMTIHLLKSTATVIIDGYNVTKGTWPNRSLEQQRELLIAATEQLAARFGTHLIIVFDGADIAGAHRENRSLIRVMYSPNGITADDVIRGEVRRLPLSRPVVVITDDQAIQRDVRSEGANIVSSAHFSQVLYS
;
A
#
# COMPACT_ATOMS: atom_id res chain seq x y z
N ARG A 1 -147.22 45.51 -55.36
CA ARG A 1 -146.47 44.70 -54.37
C ARG A 1 -147.42 44.41 -53.21
N PRO A 2 -147.44 43.20 -52.62
CA PRO A 2 -148.30 42.88 -51.47
C PRO A 2 -147.96 43.78 -50.28
N GLU A 3 -148.93 44.11 -49.42
CA GLU A 3 -148.68 44.82 -48.15
C GLU A 3 -147.72 44.00 -47.25
N GLY A 4 -146.73 44.63 -46.61
CA GLY A 4 -145.72 43.94 -45.77
C GLY A 4 -144.49 43.35 -46.50
N TRP A 5 -144.30 43.63 -47.80
CA TRP A 5 -143.14 43.14 -48.56
C TRP A 5 -141.79 43.71 -48.07
N GLU A 6 -141.78 44.91 -47.46
CA GLU A 6 -140.58 45.56 -46.92
C GLU A 6 -140.10 44.87 -45.64
N ASP A 7 -141.01 44.48 -44.75
CA ASP A 7 -140.70 43.77 -43.50
C ASP A 7 -140.14 42.36 -43.77
N LEU A 8 -140.64 41.67 -44.80
CA LEU A 8 -140.12 40.38 -45.23
C LEU A 8 -138.69 40.49 -45.78
N ILE A 9 -138.38 41.55 -46.54
CA ILE A 9 -137.02 41.79 -47.03
C ILE A 9 -136.09 42.17 -45.86
N LEU A 10 -136.56 43.01 -44.93
CA LEU A 10 -135.78 43.39 -43.75
C LEU A 10 -135.45 42.16 -42.89
N ALA A 11 -136.44 41.31 -42.59
CA ALA A 11 -136.25 40.08 -41.84
C ALA A 11 -135.26 39.12 -42.52
N GLU A 12 -135.36 38.94 -43.85
CA GLU A 12 -134.43 38.13 -44.63
C GLU A 12 -133.01 38.75 -44.63
N THR A 13 -132.87 40.08 -44.69
CA THR A 13 -131.56 40.74 -44.62
C THR A 13 -130.93 40.66 -43.23
N GLU A 14 -131.72 40.77 -42.16
CA GLU A 14 -131.27 40.59 -40.78
C GLU A 14 -130.92 39.13 -40.47
N GLU A 15 -131.68 38.18 -41.01
CA GLU A 15 -131.36 36.75 -40.91
C GLU A 15 -130.07 36.43 -41.67
N ARG A 16 -129.88 36.94 -42.89
CA ARG A 16 -128.61 36.81 -43.62
C ARG A 16 -127.45 37.49 -42.90
N ALA A 17 -127.65 38.67 -42.32
CA ALA A 17 -126.63 39.36 -41.54
C ALA A 17 -126.20 38.51 -40.34
N ARG A 18 -127.16 37.98 -39.56
CA ARG A 18 -126.90 37.05 -38.46
C ARG A 18 -126.16 35.79 -38.93
N GLN A 19 -126.61 35.17 -40.01
CA GLN A 19 -125.93 33.99 -40.58
C GLN A 19 -124.48 34.31 -41.02
N THR A 20 -124.21 35.50 -41.56
CA THR A 20 -122.85 35.92 -41.91
C THR A 20 -121.98 36.20 -40.68
N GLU A 21 -122.54 36.84 -39.64
CA GLU A 21 -121.85 37.06 -38.37
C GLU A 21 -121.51 35.74 -37.67
N ASP A 22 -122.45 34.81 -37.61
CA ASP A 22 -122.24 33.46 -37.08
C ASP A 22 -121.18 32.69 -37.87
N ALA A 23 -121.20 32.81 -39.21
CA ALA A 23 -120.19 32.20 -40.08
C ALA A 23 -118.79 32.82 -39.86
N HIS A 24 -118.69 34.13 -39.65
CA HIS A 24 -117.44 34.80 -39.31
C HIS A 24 -116.92 34.38 -37.93
N ALA A 25 -117.80 34.33 -36.92
CA ALA A 25 -117.45 33.86 -35.59
C ALA A 25 -116.97 32.40 -35.60
N ALA A 26 -117.64 31.53 -36.35
CA ALA A 26 -117.22 30.14 -36.53
C ALA A 26 -115.85 30.04 -37.24
N ALA A 27 -115.60 30.86 -38.27
CA ALA A 27 -114.32 30.92 -38.94
C ALA A 27 -113.19 31.40 -38.00
N ASP A 28 -113.47 32.35 -37.12
CA ASP A 28 -112.51 32.88 -36.14
C ASP A 28 -112.12 31.83 -35.10
N VAL A 29 -113.09 31.09 -34.58
CA VAL A 29 -112.84 29.96 -33.68
C VAL A 29 -111.95 28.91 -34.36
N VAL A 30 -112.21 28.57 -35.62
CA VAL A 30 -111.38 27.60 -36.38
C VAL A 30 -109.97 28.14 -36.63
N ARG A 31 -109.82 29.43 -36.99
CA ARG A 31 -108.50 30.07 -37.17
C ARG A 31 -107.69 30.04 -35.88
N GLU A 32 -108.32 30.37 -34.75
CA GLU A 32 -107.69 30.37 -33.44
C GLU A 32 -107.31 28.95 -32.98
N GLN A 33 -108.20 27.97 -33.18
CA GLN A 33 -107.87 26.55 -32.93
C GLN A 33 -106.69 26.07 -33.78
N ARG A 34 -106.61 26.45 -35.07
CA ARG A 34 -105.46 26.12 -35.93
C ARG A 34 -104.18 26.78 -35.44
N ARG A 35 -104.25 28.05 -34.99
CA ARG A 35 -103.09 28.76 -34.40
C ARG A 35 -102.60 28.09 -33.13
N ARG A 36 -103.51 27.72 -32.23
CA ARG A 36 -103.20 26.99 -30.99
C ARG A 36 -102.53 25.65 -31.27
N ARG A 37 -103.12 24.82 -32.14
CA ARG A 37 -102.52 23.53 -32.54
C ARG A 37 -101.14 23.70 -33.17
N ALA A 38 -100.96 24.72 -34.02
CA ALA A 38 -99.64 24.99 -34.62
C ALA A 38 -98.62 25.50 -33.59
N ALA A 39 -99.06 26.25 -32.56
CA ALA A 39 -98.21 26.66 -31.46
C ALA A 39 -97.83 25.49 -30.55
N GLU A 40 -98.79 24.62 -30.21
CA GLU A 40 -98.59 23.38 -29.45
C GLU A 40 -97.61 22.44 -30.17
N GLN A 41 -97.80 22.22 -31.47
CA GLN A 41 -96.87 21.40 -32.27
C GLN A 41 -95.45 21.99 -32.28
N ARG A 42 -95.31 23.32 -32.44
CA ARG A 42 -94.00 23.98 -32.39
C ARG A 42 -93.35 23.87 -31.01
N ALA A 43 -94.13 24.05 -29.93
CA ALA A 43 -93.65 23.89 -28.56
C ALA A 43 -93.17 22.45 -28.33
N GLN A 44 -93.96 21.46 -28.76
CA GLN A 44 -93.60 20.05 -28.63
C GLN A 44 -92.31 19.71 -29.40
N THR A 45 -92.14 20.21 -30.64
CA THR A 45 -90.88 20.03 -31.39
C THR A 45 -89.68 20.73 -30.75
N ALA A 46 -89.90 21.87 -30.09
CA ALA A 46 -88.84 22.59 -29.40
C ALA A 46 -88.44 21.88 -28.10
N GLU A 47 -89.41 21.30 -27.38
CA GLU A 47 -89.16 20.47 -26.20
C GLU A 47 -88.36 19.21 -26.57
N THR A 48 -88.76 18.49 -27.62
CA THR A 48 -88.02 17.29 -28.06
C THR A 48 -86.60 17.64 -28.47
N ALA A 49 -86.38 18.71 -29.25
CA ALA A 49 -85.05 19.15 -29.64
C ALA A 49 -84.18 19.61 -28.46
N ARG A 50 -84.80 20.23 -27.44
CA ARG A 50 -84.12 20.60 -26.20
C ARG A 50 -83.71 19.35 -25.42
N ASP A 51 -84.59 18.38 -25.28
CA ASP A 51 -84.32 17.15 -24.54
C ASP A 51 -83.22 16.32 -25.23
N GLU A 52 -83.26 16.19 -26.56
CA GLU A 52 -82.17 15.58 -27.36
C GLU A 52 -80.83 16.31 -27.16
N SER A 53 -80.85 17.65 -27.12
CA SER A 53 -79.64 18.44 -26.88
C SER A 53 -79.09 18.23 -25.46
N LEU A 54 -79.97 18.10 -24.46
CA LEU A 54 -79.57 17.82 -23.08
C LEU A 54 -78.96 16.42 -22.97
N GLU A 55 -79.56 15.41 -23.59
CA GLU A 55 -78.98 14.06 -23.66
C GLU A 55 -77.60 14.08 -24.30
N HIS A 56 -77.43 14.78 -25.43
CA HIS A 56 -76.13 14.92 -26.08
C HIS A 56 -75.09 15.60 -25.19
N ILE A 57 -75.46 16.68 -24.50
CA ILE A 57 -74.58 17.36 -23.54
C ILE A 57 -74.20 16.42 -22.39
N THR A 58 -75.13 15.62 -21.88
CA THR A 58 -74.80 14.65 -20.81
C THR A 58 -73.86 13.55 -21.29
N SER A 59 -74.05 13.05 -22.52
CA SER A 59 -73.15 12.08 -23.13
C SER A 59 -71.74 12.64 -23.31
N LEU A 60 -71.60 13.85 -23.87
CA LEU A 60 -70.32 14.51 -24.05
C LEU A 60 -69.62 14.80 -22.72
N ARG A 61 -70.37 15.13 -21.66
CA ARG A 61 -69.81 15.30 -20.32
C ARG A 61 -69.26 14.00 -19.77
N ALA A 62 -70.01 12.90 -19.89
CA ALA A 62 -69.55 11.58 -19.47
C ALA A 62 -68.28 11.15 -20.24
N GLU A 63 -68.21 11.41 -21.54
CA GLU A 63 -67.03 11.13 -22.36
C GLU A 63 -65.84 12.01 -21.94
N ASN A 64 -66.04 13.31 -21.69
CA ASN A 64 -64.98 14.18 -21.20
C ASN A 64 -64.45 13.75 -19.83
N ASP A 65 -65.33 13.31 -18.93
CA ASP A 65 -64.91 12.84 -17.61
C ASP A 65 -64.15 11.51 -17.72
N ALA A 66 -64.57 10.59 -18.59
CA ALA A 66 -63.84 9.37 -18.89
C ALA A 66 -62.44 9.65 -19.49
N LEU A 67 -62.34 10.57 -20.45
CA LEU A 67 -61.06 10.98 -21.05
C LEU A 67 -60.14 11.67 -20.04
N ARG A 68 -60.68 12.42 -19.08
CA ARG A 68 -59.91 13.01 -17.98
C ARG A 68 -59.36 11.94 -17.05
N ASP A 69 -60.17 10.95 -16.70
CA ASP A 69 -59.72 9.82 -15.87
C ASP A 69 -58.62 9.01 -16.58
N GLU A 70 -58.77 8.77 -17.89
CA GLU A 70 -57.71 8.14 -18.70
C GLU A 70 -56.43 8.99 -18.75
N LEU A 71 -56.54 10.31 -18.91
CA LEU A 71 -55.39 11.20 -18.91
C LEU A 71 -54.63 11.12 -17.59
N VAL A 72 -55.34 11.20 -16.46
CA VAL A 72 -54.74 11.05 -15.12
C VAL A 72 -54.08 9.68 -14.94
N HIS A 73 -54.72 8.61 -15.44
CA HIS A 73 -54.13 7.27 -15.41
C HIS A 73 -52.80 7.19 -16.18
N TYR A 74 -52.76 7.74 -17.40
CA TYR A 74 -51.55 7.73 -18.21
C TYR A 74 -50.47 8.67 -17.67
N GLU A 75 -50.82 9.81 -17.09
CA GLU A 75 -49.88 10.70 -16.40
C GLU A 75 -49.23 10.00 -15.20
N SER A 76 -50.03 9.30 -14.37
CA SER A 76 -49.50 8.48 -13.27
C SER A 76 -48.54 7.41 -13.79
N LYS A 77 -48.92 6.71 -14.87
CA LYS A 77 -48.07 5.68 -15.47
C LYS A 77 -46.78 6.25 -16.06
N GLN A 78 -46.82 7.46 -16.63
CA GLN A 78 -45.61 8.14 -17.10
C GLN A 78 -44.68 8.49 -15.93
N GLN A 79 -45.22 8.99 -14.82
CA GLN A 79 -44.43 9.27 -13.61
C GLN A 79 -43.75 8.01 -13.07
N GLU A 80 -44.46 6.89 -12.96
CA GLU A 80 -43.88 5.60 -12.53
C GLU A 80 -42.74 5.12 -13.45
N LEU A 81 -42.89 5.29 -14.77
CA LEU A 81 -41.85 4.96 -15.73
C LEU A 81 -40.63 5.88 -15.60
N ASP A 82 -40.84 7.18 -15.40
CA ASP A 82 -39.77 8.14 -15.21
C ASP A 82 -38.97 7.87 -13.92
N GLU A 83 -39.66 7.52 -12.83
CA GLU A 83 -39.04 7.08 -11.59
C GLU A 83 -38.22 5.80 -11.80
N THR A 84 -38.77 4.82 -12.53
CA THR A 84 -38.07 3.58 -12.86
C THR A 84 -36.82 3.85 -13.70
N ILE A 85 -36.91 4.71 -14.72
CA ILE A 85 -35.78 5.11 -15.56
C ILE A 85 -34.72 5.84 -14.73
N ALA A 86 -35.12 6.73 -13.81
CA ALA A 86 -34.21 7.41 -12.92
C ALA A 86 -33.46 6.43 -12.01
N GLY A 87 -34.17 5.45 -11.44
CA GLY A 87 -33.59 4.36 -10.65
C GLY A 87 -32.56 3.55 -11.45
N LEU A 88 -32.93 3.05 -12.63
CA LEU A 88 -32.03 2.29 -13.50
C LEU A 88 -30.80 3.09 -13.93
N ARG A 89 -30.95 4.39 -14.22
CA ARG A 89 -29.81 5.29 -14.52
C ARG A 89 -28.87 5.46 -13.33
N GLN A 90 -29.39 5.47 -12.10
CA GLN A 90 -28.57 5.52 -10.90
C GLN A 90 -27.82 4.21 -10.69
N GLU A 91 -28.48 3.06 -10.86
CA GLU A 91 -27.84 1.75 -10.79
C GLU A 91 -26.74 1.57 -11.83
N LEU A 92 -26.98 2.01 -13.07
CA LEU A 92 -26.00 1.97 -14.15
C LEU A 92 -24.76 2.82 -13.82
N ARG A 93 -24.96 4.02 -13.26
CA ARG A 93 -23.84 4.87 -12.78
C ARG A 93 -23.02 4.15 -11.72
N HIS A 94 -23.66 3.61 -10.69
CA HIS A 94 -22.98 2.87 -9.63
C HIS A 94 -22.28 1.59 -10.13
N ALA A 95 -22.85 0.91 -11.12
CA ALA A 95 -22.21 -0.24 -11.76
C ALA A 95 -20.97 0.20 -12.54
N ASN A 96 -21.05 1.28 -13.31
CA ASN A 96 -19.93 1.81 -14.08
C ASN A 96 -18.79 2.31 -13.17
N ASP A 97 -19.11 3.01 -12.09
CA ASP A 97 -18.12 3.48 -11.11
C ASP A 97 -17.39 2.31 -10.44
N ARG A 98 -18.12 1.23 -10.09
CA ARG A 98 -17.53 -0.02 -9.58
C ARG A 98 -16.60 -0.66 -10.60
N LEU A 99 -16.99 -0.69 -11.88
CA LEU A 99 -16.21 -1.28 -12.96
C LEU A 99 -14.93 -0.46 -13.21
N GLN A 100 -15.02 0.87 -13.26
CA GLN A 100 -13.85 1.75 -13.36
C GLN A 100 -12.91 1.61 -12.15
N ALA A 101 -13.45 1.52 -10.93
CA ALA A 101 -12.65 1.30 -9.74
C ALA A 101 -11.93 -0.07 -9.77
N ALA A 102 -12.60 -1.12 -10.26
CA ALA A 102 -12.01 -2.44 -10.43
C ALA A 102 -10.90 -2.43 -11.50
N GLN A 103 -11.13 -1.79 -12.65
CA GLN A 103 -10.13 -1.59 -13.70
C GLN A 103 -8.91 -0.82 -13.19
N GLY A 104 -9.13 0.27 -12.44
CA GLY A 104 -8.05 1.05 -11.83
C GLY A 104 -7.22 0.25 -10.82
N ARG A 105 -7.84 -0.67 -10.06
CA ARG A 105 -7.11 -1.58 -9.16
C ARG A 105 -6.30 -2.62 -9.94
N LEU A 106 -6.88 -3.19 -11.00
CA LEU A 106 -6.18 -4.17 -11.84
C LEU A 106 -4.97 -3.53 -12.54
N ALA A 107 -5.13 -2.32 -13.10
CA ALA A 107 -4.03 -1.59 -13.72
C ALA A 107 -2.89 -1.33 -12.73
N LYS A 108 -3.21 -0.85 -11.52
CA LYS A 108 -2.20 -0.66 -10.45
C LYS A 108 -1.51 -1.96 -10.05
N SER A 109 -2.24 -3.07 -10.00
CA SER A 109 -1.65 -4.39 -9.69
C SER A 109 -0.69 -4.83 -10.78
N SER A 110 -1.09 -4.69 -12.05
CA SER A 110 -0.24 -5.01 -13.21
C SER A 110 1.02 -4.15 -13.24
N GLU A 111 0.89 -2.84 -13.00
CA GLU A 111 2.03 -1.93 -12.92
C GLU A 111 2.99 -2.30 -11.78
N ALA A 112 2.47 -2.70 -10.62
CA ALA A 112 3.27 -3.17 -9.50
C ALA A 112 4.00 -4.48 -9.81
N GLU A 113 3.32 -5.43 -10.49
CA GLU A 113 3.92 -6.67 -10.98
C GLU A 113 5.06 -6.39 -11.96
N ASP A 114 4.84 -5.54 -12.98
CA ASP A 114 5.86 -5.17 -13.95
C ASP A 114 7.06 -4.48 -13.31
N GLN A 115 6.82 -3.59 -12.33
CA GLN A 115 7.88 -2.96 -11.54
C GLN A 115 8.67 -3.98 -10.74
N SER A 116 8.00 -4.96 -10.12
CA SER A 116 8.66 -6.02 -9.36
C SER A 116 9.52 -6.92 -10.24
N VAL A 117 9.02 -7.30 -11.42
CA VAL A 117 9.74 -8.12 -12.41
C VAL A 117 10.95 -7.36 -12.94
N ASN A 118 10.80 -6.07 -13.25
CA ASN A 118 11.92 -5.25 -13.71
C ASN A 118 12.95 -5.01 -12.60
N ALA A 119 12.52 -4.79 -11.36
CA ALA A 119 13.42 -4.69 -10.21
C ALA A 119 14.20 -6.01 -10.01
N GLN A 120 13.55 -7.16 -10.13
CA GLN A 120 14.20 -8.46 -10.07
C GLN A 120 15.22 -8.64 -11.20
N ARG A 121 14.84 -8.37 -12.45
CA ARG A 121 15.76 -8.43 -13.60
C ARG A 121 16.97 -7.53 -13.43
N ASN A 122 16.77 -6.31 -12.92
CA ASN A 122 17.87 -5.38 -12.64
C ASN A 122 18.78 -5.92 -11.53
N ALA A 123 18.22 -6.49 -10.46
CA ALA A 123 19.00 -7.11 -9.39
C ALA A 123 19.81 -8.32 -9.87
N GLU A 124 19.21 -9.17 -10.71
CA GLU A 124 19.90 -10.29 -11.36
C GLU A 124 21.03 -9.80 -12.26
N HIS A 125 20.80 -8.76 -13.07
CA HIS A 125 21.84 -8.18 -13.93
C HIS A 125 23.01 -7.61 -13.11
N VAL A 126 22.73 -6.84 -12.06
CA VAL A 126 23.76 -6.31 -11.15
C VAL A 126 24.55 -7.44 -10.47
N ARG A 127 23.85 -8.51 -10.04
CA ARG A 127 24.52 -9.70 -9.46
C ARG A 127 25.45 -10.36 -10.48
N ASP A 128 25.01 -10.53 -11.71
CA ASP A 128 25.81 -11.18 -12.75
C ASP A 128 27.05 -10.36 -13.10
N LEU A 129 26.93 -9.02 -13.20
CA LEU A 129 28.07 -8.12 -13.34
C LEU A 129 29.06 -8.25 -12.16
N ALA A 130 28.56 -8.28 -10.92
CA ALA A 130 29.41 -8.44 -9.74
C ALA A 130 30.12 -9.81 -9.71
N LEU A 131 29.47 -10.87 -10.22
CA LEU A 131 30.09 -12.19 -10.36
C LEU A 131 31.17 -12.19 -11.45
N GLU A 132 30.97 -11.49 -12.56
CA GLU A 132 31.95 -11.32 -13.63
C GLU A 132 33.18 -10.53 -13.16
N ASP A 133 32.97 -9.43 -12.44
CA ASP A 133 34.03 -8.63 -11.81
C ASP A 133 34.83 -9.48 -10.82
N ARG A 134 34.15 -10.28 -9.99
CA ARG A 134 34.80 -11.18 -9.04
C ARG A 134 35.61 -12.26 -9.74
N ARG A 135 35.11 -12.85 -10.83
CA ARG A 135 35.85 -13.83 -11.64
C ARG A 135 37.11 -13.21 -12.23
N SER A 136 37.00 -12.01 -12.79
CA SER A 136 38.11 -11.27 -13.37
C SER A 136 39.19 -10.95 -12.32
N ALA A 137 38.79 -10.52 -11.13
CA ALA A 137 39.71 -10.27 -10.01
C ALA A 137 40.44 -11.55 -9.56
N LEU A 138 39.74 -12.70 -9.50
CA LEU A 138 40.36 -13.98 -9.16
C LEU A 138 41.34 -14.47 -10.25
N ALA A 139 41.02 -14.25 -11.53
CA ALA A 139 41.94 -14.54 -12.63
C ALA A 139 43.23 -13.71 -12.50
N ASN A 140 43.11 -12.39 -12.27
CA ASN A 140 44.26 -11.51 -12.06
C ASN A 140 45.12 -11.92 -10.86
N LEU A 141 44.49 -12.36 -9.75
CA LEU A 141 45.22 -12.88 -8.59
C LEU A 141 45.94 -14.21 -8.89
N SER A 142 45.34 -15.09 -9.68
CA SER A 142 45.99 -16.32 -10.14
C SER A 142 47.22 -16.01 -11.00
N ASP A 143 47.11 -15.06 -11.92
CA ASP A 143 48.22 -14.63 -12.77
C ASP A 143 49.37 -14.04 -11.92
N LEU A 144 49.06 -13.19 -10.94
CA LEU A 144 50.05 -12.68 -9.98
C LEU A 144 50.67 -13.82 -9.14
N GLY A 145 49.87 -14.82 -8.74
CA GLY A 145 50.35 -16.00 -8.05
C GLY A 145 51.34 -16.80 -8.88
N GLY A 146 51.09 -16.96 -10.18
CA GLY A 146 52.01 -17.55 -11.14
C GLY A 146 53.33 -16.78 -11.24
N ILE A 147 53.26 -15.45 -11.41
CA ILE A 147 54.44 -14.58 -11.45
C ILE A 147 55.27 -14.67 -10.16
N LEU A 148 54.60 -14.65 -9.00
CA LEU A 148 55.27 -14.79 -7.70
C LEU A 148 55.89 -16.17 -7.51
N HIS A 149 55.24 -17.23 -8.00
CA HIS A 149 55.80 -18.58 -7.99
C HIS A 149 57.06 -18.66 -8.87
N ASP A 150 57.02 -18.08 -10.07
CA ASP A 150 58.16 -18.02 -10.97
C ASP A 150 59.32 -17.24 -10.34
N LEU A 151 59.04 -16.06 -9.76
CA LEU A 151 60.04 -15.27 -9.02
C LEU A 151 60.60 -16.02 -7.81
N ARG A 152 59.78 -16.74 -7.05
CA ARG A 152 60.24 -17.57 -5.94
C ARG A 152 61.10 -18.73 -6.42
N SER A 153 60.75 -19.36 -7.54
CA SER A 153 61.55 -20.45 -8.12
C SER A 153 62.92 -19.95 -8.58
N LEU A 154 62.99 -18.73 -9.15
CA LEU A 154 64.23 -18.05 -9.47
C LEU A 154 65.02 -17.69 -8.20
N GLY A 155 64.33 -17.16 -7.19
CA GLY A 155 64.88 -16.88 -5.86
C GLY A 155 65.49 -18.12 -5.22
N GLN A 156 64.78 -19.25 -5.20
CA GLN A 156 65.28 -20.52 -4.68
C GLN A 156 66.45 -21.09 -5.49
N ARG A 157 66.49 -20.89 -6.82
CA ARG A 157 67.65 -21.24 -7.64
C ARG A 157 68.87 -20.37 -7.31
N LEU A 158 68.66 -19.10 -6.98
CA LEU A 158 69.69 -18.17 -6.49
C LEU A 158 70.09 -18.48 -5.04
N GLU A 159 69.15 -18.89 -4.21
CA GLU A 159 69.32 -19.22 -2.80
C GLU A 159 69.98 -20.60 -2.63
N ALA A 160 69.80 -21.54 -3.57
CA ALA A 160 70.58 -22.77 -3.67
C ALA A 160 72.08 -22.53 -3.97
N VAL A 161 72.46 -21.31 -4.36
CA VAL A 161 73.85 -20.86 -4.55
C VAL A 161 74.39 -20.14 -3.30
N LEU A 162 73.55 -19.82 -2.30
CA LEU A 162 73.91 -19.09 -1.08
C LEU A 162 73.66 -19.95 0.18
N PRO A 163 74.63 -20.10 1.10
CA PRO A 163 74.43 -20.96 2.27
C PRO A 163 73.70 -20.21 3.38
N HIS A 164 72.45 -20.54 3.74
CA HIS A 164 71.81 -20.06 5.00
C HIS A 164 70.90 -21.09 5.68
N GLU A 165 71.09 -21.21 7.00
CA GLU A 165 70.40 -22.06 7.97
C GLU A 165 69.01 -21.50 8.34
N GLN A 166 67.98 -22.35 8.43
CA GLN A 166 66.63 -21.95 8.87
C GLN A 166 66.39 -22.36 10.32
N ALA A 167 66.32 -21.37 11.22
CA ALA A 167 65.70 -21.50 12.53
C ALA A 167 64.25 -21.01 12.48
N ALA A 168 63.33 -21.71 13.16
CA ALA A 168 61.93 -21.35 13.25
C ALA A 168 61.75 -19.97 13.91
N ALA A 169 61.07 -19.04 13.23
CA ALA A 169 60.74 -17.74 13.81
C ALA A 169 59.50 -17.87 14.72
N GLU A 170 59.62 -17.44 15.98
CA GLU A 170 58.50 -17.31 16.91
C GLU A 170 58.07 -15.84 17.06
N ARG A 171 56.78 -15.59 17.32
CA ARG A 171 56.25 -14.24 17.58
C ARG A 171 56.70 -13.77 18.96
N LEU A 172 57.29 -12.58 19.04
CA LEU A 172 57.69 -11.98 20.31
C LEU A 172 56.56 -11.10 20.89
N PRO A 173 56.22 -11.25 22.18
CA PRO A 173 55.27 -10.37 22.85
C PRO A 173 55.82 -8.95 22.96
N LEU A 174 54.94 -7.95 22.97
CA LEU A 174 55.35 -6.55 23.15
C LEU A 174 56.02 -6.36 24.50
N PRO A 175 57.19 -5.67 24.54
CA PRO A 175 57.85 -5.34 25.79
C PRO A 175 57.03 -4.30 26.53
N THR A 176 56.70 -4.59 27.79
CA THR A 176 55.98 -3.68 28.66
C THR A 176 56.97 -2.76 29.39
N PRO A 177 56.85 -1.41 29.28
CA PRO A 177 57.74 -0.49 29.98
C PRO A 177 57.68 -0.68 31.50
N GLY A 178 58.83 -0.83 32.16
CA GLY A 178 58.90 -1.09 33.61
C GLY A 178 58.24 0.01 34.48
N ARG A 179 58.10 1.23 33.96
CA ARG A 179 57.39 2.36 34.61
C ARG A 179 55.87 2.12 34.76
N LEU A 180 55.30 1.20 33.99
CA LEU A 180 53.88 0.84 34.03
C LEU A 180 53.60 -0.41 34.88
N ASN A 181 54.64 -1.00 35.48
CA ASN A 181 54.48 -2.13 36.39
C ASN A 181 53.65 -1.69 37.62
N GLY A 182 52.55 -2.40 37.88
CA GLY A 182 51.61 -2.06 38.97
C GLY A 182 50.49 -1.08 38.58
N ASN A 183 50.45 -0.57 37.34
CA ASN A 183 49.33 0.20 36.80
C ASN A 183 48.66 -0.54 35.62
N PRO A 184 47.65 -1.38 35.88
CA PRO A 184 47.02 -2.18 34.84
C PRO A 184 46.28 -1.38 33.76
N GLN A 185 45.70 -0.23 34.13
CA GLN A 185 45.04 0.66 33.16
C GLN A 185 46.04 1.30 32.21
N GLY A 186 47.14 1.85 32.76
CA GLY A 186 48.23 2.43 31.96
C GLY A 186 48.88 1.41 31.03
N MET A 187 49.02 0.16 31.50
CA MET A 187 49.50 -0.95 30.68
C MET A 187 48.55 -1.27 29.52
N THR A 188 47.24 -1.34 29.81
CA THR A 188 46.22 -1.59 28.79
C THR A 188 46.23 -0.50 27.73
N ILE A 189 46.27 0.78 28.12
CA ILE A 189 46.35 1.91 27.18
C ILE A 189 47.63 1.85 26.34
N HIS A 190 48.77 1.47 26.93
CA HIS A 190 50.02 1.33 26.18
C HIS A 190 49.94 0.25 25.10
N LEU A 191 49.38 -0.91 25.44
CA LEU A 191 49.17 -2.00 24.50
C LEU A 191 48.19 -1.62 23.39
N LEU A 192 47.10 -0.91 23.73
CA LEU A 192 46.13 -0.42 22.75
C LEU A 192 46.73 0.62 21.79
N LYS A 193 47.58 1.54 22.28
CA LYS A 193 48.26 2.54 21.44
C LYS A 193 49.41 1.99 20.59
N SER A 194 49.77 0.72 20.77
CA SER A 194 50.84 0.09 20.01
C SER A 194 50.36 -0.32 18.60
N THR A 195 51.27 -0.84 17.78
CA THR A 195 50.95 -1.42 16.47
C THR A 195 50.30 -2.81 16.55
N ALA A 196 49.93 -3.27 17.76
CA ALA A 196 49.32 -4.58 17.95
C ALA A 196 47.92 -4.65 17.33
N THR A 197 47.56 -5.85 16.87
CA THR A 197 46.15 -6.20 16.66
C THR A 197 45.56 -6.69 17.97
N VAL A 198 44.43 -6.13 18.35
CA VAL A 198 43.77 -6.47 19.60
C VAL A 198 42.58 -7.37 19.29
N ILE A 199 42.54 -8.54 19.91
CA ILE A 199 41.45 -9.51 19.78
C ILE A 199 40.68 -9.52 21.11
N ILE A 200 39.37 -9.31 21.03
CA ILE A 200 38.47 -9.16 22.17
C ILE A 200 37.51 -10.35 22.18
N ASP A 201 37.47 -11.05 23.31
CA ASP A 201 36.44 -12.02 23.62
C ASP A 201 35.17 -11.28 24.09
N GLY A 202 34.19 -11.18 23.19
CA GLY A 202 33.06 -10.28 23.32
C GLY A 202 32.19 -10.55 24.54
N TYR A 203 31.78 -11.81 24.75
CA TYR A 203 30.92 -12.16 25.88
C TYR A 203 31.67 -12.20 27.21
N ASN A 204 32.97 -12.51 27.21
CA ASN A 204 33.77 -12.45 28.42
C ASN A 204 33.87 -11.01 28.94
N VAL A 205 34.11 -10.04 28.05
CA VAL A 205 34.10 -8.62 28.39
C VAL A 205 32.70 -8.17 28.82
N THR A 206 31.67 -8.41 28.01
CA THR A 206 30.34 -7.86 28.30
C THR A 206 29.68 -8.43 29.55
N LYS A 207 29.91 -9.71 29.88
CA LYS A 207 29.39 -10.32 31.12
C LYS A 207 30.00 -9.66 32.36
N GLY A 208 31.26 -9.23 32.29
CA GLY A 208 31.93 -8.49 33.36
C GLY A 208 31.46 -7.03 33.46
N THR A 209 31.21 -6.37 32.33
CA THR A 209 30.90 -4.93 32.28
C THR A 209 29.41 -4.60 32.44
N TRP A 210 28.52 -5.40 31.82
CA TRP A 210 27.07 -5.16 31.76
C TRP A 210 26.24 -6.43 32.03
N PRO A 211 26.37 -7.06 33.21
CA PRO A 211 25.74 -8.36 33.51
C PRO A 211 24.20 -8.32 33.45
N ASN A 212 23.58 -7.16 33.68
CA ASN A 212 22.12 -7.01 33.76
C ASN A 212 21.45 -6.69 32.41
N ARG A 213 22.19 -6.68 31.30
CA ARG A 213 21.68 -6.37 29.95
C ARG A 213 21.44 -7.66 29.16
N SER A 214 20.53 -7.63 28.18
CA SER A 214 20.37 -8.77 27.26
C SER A 214 21.63 -9.00 26.44
N LEU A 215 21.85 -10.21 25.92
CA LEU A 215 23.04 -10.54 25.12
C LEU A 215 23.17 -9.66 23.87
N GLU A 216 22.04 -9.29 23.26
CA GLU A 216 21.98 -8.34 22.15
C GLU A 216 22.41 -6.92 22.56
N GLN A 217 21.87 -6.41 23.67
CA GLN A 217 22.25 -5.09 24.18
C GLN A 217 23.72 -5.05 24.60
N GLN A 218 24.23 -6.11 25.22
CA GLN A 218 25.64 -6.27 25.58
C GLN A 218 26.54 -6.15 24.34
N ARG A 219 26.19 -6.84 23.26
CA ARG A 219 26.91 -6.81 21.98
C ARG A 219 26.94 -5.41 21.38
N GLU A 220 25.78 -4.77 21.28
CA GLU A 220 25.68 -3.40 20.72
C GLU A 220 26.50 -2.39 21.54
N LEU A 221 26.43 -2.46 22.86
CA LEU A 221 27.20 -1.60 23.76
C LEU A 221 28.71 -1.81 23.62
N LEU A 222 29.18 -3.05 23.51
CA LEU A 222 30.60 -3.34 23.31
C LEU A 222 31.09 -2.82 21.96
N ILE A 223 30.34 -3.05 20.88
CA ILE A 223 30.69 -2.57 19.54
C ILE A 223 30.78 -1.03 19.55
N ALA A 224 29.78 -0.35 20.12
CA ALA A 224 29.79 1.11 20.21
C ALA A 224 30.97 1.66 21.05
N ALA A 225 31.26 1.04 22.20
CA ALA A 225 32.36 1.49 23.07
C ALA A 225 33.74 1.26 22.42
N THR A 226 33.91 0.12 21.74
CA THR A 226 35.15 -0.20 21.04
C THR A 226 35.36 0.66 19.80
N GLU A 227 34.31 1.11 19.11
CA GLU A 227 34.39 2.10 18.01
C GLU A 227 35.03 3.41 18.46
N GLN A 228 34.57 3.93 19.59
CA GLN A 228 35.13 5.16 20.17
C GLN A 228 36.60 4.95 20.54
N LEU A 229 36.93 3.78 21.09
CA LEU A 229 38.30 3.41 21.45
C LEU A 229 39.22 3.29 20.24
N ALA A 230 38.77 2.61 19.18
CA ALA A 230 39.52 2.43 17.94
C ALA A 230 39.75 3.77 17.23
N ALA A 231 38.74 4.65 17.20
CA ALA A 231 38.89 6.00 16.67
C ALA A 231 39.88 6.85 17.49
N ARG A 232 39.89 6.70 18.82
CA ARG A 232 40.78 7.46 19.72
C ARG A 232 42.24 7.02 19.64
N PHE A 233 42.50 5.73 19.51
CA PHE A 233 43.86 5.18 19.57
C PHE A 233 44.41 4.69 18.22
N GLY A 234 43.59 4.64 17.16
CA GLY A 234 43.99 4.13 15.85
C GLY A 234 44.24 2.61 15.83
N THR A 235 43.72 1.89 16.83
CA THR A 235 43.99 0.48 17.05
C THR A 235 43.09 -0.39 16.18
N HIS A 236 43.65 -1.46 15.61
CA HIS A 236 42.87 -2.47 14.89
C HIS A 236 42.28 -3.46 15.89
N LEU A 237 40.96 -3.45 16.03
CA LEU A 237 40.24 -4.30 16.96
C LEU A 237 39.50 -5.43 16.21
N ILE A 238 39.59 -6.65 16.73
CA ILE A 238 38.82 -7.80 16.27
C ILE A 238 37.97 -8.25 17.45
N ILE A 239 36.65 -8.21 17.32
CA ILE A 239 35.72 -8.63 18.38
C ILE A 239 35.14 -9.98 17.97
N VAL A 240 35.26 -10.98 18.83
CA VAL A 240 34.74 -12.33 18.59
C VAL A 240 33.57 -12.59 19.54
N PHE A 241 32.40 -12.84 18.98
CA PHE A 241 31.21 -13.29 19.72
C PHE A 241 30.94 -14.77 19.43
N ASP A 242 30.33 -15.45 20.39
CA ASP A 242 29.82 -16.79 20.19
C ASP A 242 28.57 -16.75 19.30
N GLY A 243 28.54 -17.56 18.24
CA GLY A 243 27.56 -17.54 17.17
C GLY A 243 26.31 -18.37 17.43
N ALA A 244 26.22 -19.07 18.56
CA ALA A 244 25.03 -19.82 18.95
C ALA A 244 23.77 -18.93 19.13
N ASP A 245 23.94 -17.61 19.30
CA ASP A 245 22.88 -16.69 19.72
C ASP A 245 22.34 -15.77 18.60
N ILE A 246 22.63 -15.99 17.31
CA ILE A 246 22.14 -15.11 16.23
C ILE A 246 21.74 -15.86 14.95
N ALA A 247 20.48 -15.66 14.53
CA ALA A 247 20.02 -15.96 13.17
C ALA A 247 20.51 -14.84 12.22
N GLY A 248 21.48 -15.15 11.36
CA GLY A 248 21.90 -14.26 10.27
C GLY A 248 23.17 -13.43 10.51
N ALA A 249 24.18 -14.01 11.16
CA ALA A 249 25.48 -13.37 11.41
C ALA A 249 26.16 -12.84 10.12
N HIS A 250 26.03 -11.54 9.85
CA HIS A 250 26.79 -10.83 8.83
C HIS A 250 28.07 -10.26 9.46
N ARG A 251 29.19 -10.33 8.73
CA ARG A 251 30.42 -9.61 9.11
C ARG A 251 30.20 -8.12 8.87
N GLU A 252 29.98 -7.36 9.94
CA GLU A 252 30.08 -5.89 9.86
C GLU A 252 31.56 -5.51 9.92
N ASN A 253 32.12 -5.13 8.78
CA ASN A 253 33.44 -4.51 8.72
C ASN A 253 33.27 -2.99 8.81
N ARG A 254 33.71 -2.41 9.92
CA ARG A 254 33.88 -0.95 10.08
C ARG A 254 35.36 -0.63 9.98
N SER A 255 35.73 0.60 9.61
CA SER A 255 37.09 0.95 9.14
C SER A 255 38.25 0.40 10.01
N LEU A 256 38.12 0.40 11.34
CA LEU A 256 39.14 -0.08 12.29
C LEU A 256 38.69 -1.29 13.14
N ILE A 257 37.46 -1.77 12.96
CA ILE A 257 36.86 -2.83 13.78
C ILE A 257 36.29 -3.92 12.91
N ARG A 258 36.69 -5.14 13.21
CA ARG A 258 36.19 -6.35 12.58
C ARG A 258 35.41 -7.16 13.61
N VAL A 259 34.09 -7.26 13.41
CA VAL A 259 33.24 -8.12 14.25
C VAL A 259 33.13 -9.51 13.61
N MET A 260 33.39 -10.54 14.41
CA MET A 260 33.39 -11.95 14.01
C MET A 260 32.45 -12.74 14.91
N TYR A 261 31.71 -13.65 14.30
CA TYR A 261 30.86 -14.62 15.00
C TYR A 261 31.45 -16.01 14.79
N SER A 262 31.44 -16.85 15.82
CA SER A 262 31.87 -18.24 15.68
C SER A 262 30.89 -19.02 14.77
N PRO A 263 31.39 -19.84 13.83
CA PRO A 263 30.53 -20.73 13.04
C PRO A 263 29.84 -21.79 13.90
N ASN A 264 28.73 -22.36 13.39
CA ASN A 264 28.04 -23.46 14.07
C ASN A 264 28.99 -24.65 14.30
N GLY A 265 29.11 -25.10 15.55
CA GLY A 265 30.00 -26.18 15.97
C GLY A 265 31.46 -25.76 16.25
N ILE A 266 31.80 -24.47 16.19
CA ILE A 266 33.12 -23.93 16.54
C ILE A 266 32.95 -22.94 17.70
N THR A 267 33.80 -23.04 18.73
CA THR A 267 33.73 -22.12 19.87
C THR A 267 34.36 -20.77 19.54
N ALA A 268 33.96 -19.70 20.24
CA ALA A 268 34.62 -18.40 20.13
C ALA A 268 36.13 -18.50 20.43
N ASP A 269 36.51 -19.36 21.38
CA ASP A 269 37.89 -19.66 21.76
C ASP A 269 38.72 -20.18 20.57
N ASP A 270 38.16 -21.12 19.81
CA ASP A 270 38.81 -21.68 18.62
C ASP A 270 39.00 -20.61 17.53
N VAL A 271 38.04 -19.70 17.38
CA VAL A 271 38.13 -18.57 16.45
C VAL A 271 39.23 -17.60 16.88
N ILE A 272 39.34 -17.30 18.18
CA ILE A 272 40.39 -16.44 18.75
C ILE A 272 41.76 -17.06 18.48
N ARG A 273 41.96 -18.34 18.81
CA ARG A 273 43.22 -19.08 18.54
C ARG A 273 43.55 -19.05 17.05
N GLY A 274 42.56 -19.31 16.20
CA GLY A 274 42.72 -19.29 14.75
C GLY A 274 43.12 -17.92 14.20
N GLU A 275 42.59 -16.82 14.74
CA GLU A 275 42.99 -15.46 14.36
C GLU A 275 44.42 -15.15 14.85
N VAL A 276 44.80 -15.52 16.08
CA VAL A 276 46.17 -15.31 16.58
C VAL A 276 47.20 -16.01 15.69
N ARG A 277 46.96 -17.25 15.26
CA ARG A 277 47.87 -17.99 14.36
C ARG A 277 47.96 -17.41 12.96
N ARG A 278 46.85 -16.87 12.45
CA ARG A 278 46.76 -16.30 11.10
C ARG A 278 47.52 -14.98 10.96
N LEU A 279 47.64 -14.21 12.03
CA LEU A 279 48.35 -12.94 11.99
C LEU A 279 49.85 -13.14 11.70
N PRO A 280 50.50 -12.26 10.92
CA PRO A 280 51.94 -12.36 10.68
C PRO A 280 52.75 -12.40 11.99
N LEU A 281 53.82 -13.20 12.05
CA LEU A 281 54.68 -13.30 13.24
C LEU A 281 55.38 -11.97 13.57
N SER A 282 55.56 -11.10 12.58
CA SER A 282 56.08 -9.74 12.76
C SER A 282 55.09 -8.77 13.42
N ARG A 283 53.80 -9.15 13.52
CA ARG A 283 52.77 -8.30 14.10
C ARG A 283 52.46 -8.74 15.52
N PRO A 284 52.61 -7.86 16.52
CA PRO A 284 52.23 -8.19 17.88
C PRO A 284 50.71 -8.34 18.03
N VAL A 285 50.30 -9.18 18.97
CA VAL A 285 48.90 -9.51 19.20
C VAL A 285 48.60 -9.32 20.68
N VAL A 286 47.48 -8.67 20.97
CA VAL A 286 46.95 -8.50 22.34
C VAL A 286 45.61 -9.21 22.39
N VAL A 287 45.40 -10.10 23.36
CA VAL A 287 44.13 -10.79 23.56
C VAL A 287 43.50 -10.32 24.86
N ILE A 288 42.24 -9.89 24.79
CA ILE A 288 41.43 -9.51 25.95
C ILE A 288 40.46 -10.63 26.27
N THR A 289 40.69 -11.33 27.37
CA THR A 289 39.83 -12.39 27.89
C THR A 289 40.21 -12.72 29.34
N ASP A 290 39.24 -13.11 30.15
CA ASP A 290 39.45 -13.67 31.49
C ASP A 290 39.47 -15.22 31.50
N ASP A 291 39.33 -15.88 30.34
CA ASP A 291 39.39 -17.35 30.26
C ASP A 291 40.85 -17.87 30.36
N GLN A 292 41.14 -18.65 31.40
CA GLN A 292 42.49 -19.17 31.66
C GLN A 292 42.97 -20.20 30.62
N ALA A 293 42.07 -20.93 29.96
CA ALA A 293 42.43 -21.84 28.89
C ALA A 293 42.90 -21.06 27.66
N ILE A 294 42.16 -20.04 27.24
CA ILE A 294 42.55 -19.16 26.13
C ILE A 294 43.88 -18.47 26.44
N GLN A 295 44.01 -17.90 27.64
CA GLN A 295 45.23 -17.20 28.07
C GLN A 295 46.49 -18.08 27.97
N ARG A 296 46.43 -19.35 28.35
CA ARG A 296 47.60 -20.24 28.25
C ARG A 296 48.01 -20.47 26.79
N ASP A 297 47.03 -20.69 25.94
CA ASP A 297 47.27 -21.09 24.55
C ASP A 297 47.68 -19.90 23.66
N VAL A 298 47.14 -18.70 23.88
CA VAL A 298 47.59 -17.51 23.13
C VAL A 298 48.94 -16.99 23.62
N ARG A 299 49.29 -17.26 24.89
CA ARG A 299 50.59 -16.88 25.46
C ARG A 299 51.74 -17.71 24.87
N SER A 300 51.52 -19.01 24.61
CA SER A 300 52.51 -19.84 23.92
C SER A 300 52.73 -19.42 22.46
N GLU A 301 51.78 -18.66 21.88
CA GLU A 301 51.86 -18.08 20.53
C GLU A 301 52.37 -16.63 20.51
N GLY A 302 52.94 -16.16 21.63
CA GLY A 302 53.57 -14.85 21.74
C GLY A 302 52.62 -13.67 21.88
N ALA A 303 51.34 -13.90 22.24
CA ALA A 303 50.39 -12.82 22.46
C ALA A 303 50.50 -12.21 23.88
N ASN A 304 50.32 -10.89 23.97
CA ASN A 304 50.10 -10.19 25.23
C ASN A 304 48.65 -10.40 25.69
N ILE A 305 48.43 -10.47 27.00
CA ILE A 305 47.10 -10.72 27.58
C ILE A 305 46.67 -9.53 28.44
N VAL A 306 45.41 -9.16 28.30
CA VAL A 306 44.74 -8.14 29.10
C VAL A 306 43.47 -8.75 29.68
N SER A 307 43.20 -8.52 30.97
CA SER A 307 41.95 -8.98 31.59
C SER A 307 40.77 -8.12 31.16
N SER A 308 39.58 -8.71 31.13
CA SER A 308 38.35 -8.01 30.78
C SER A 308 38.03 -6.87 31.76
N ALA A 309 38.39 -7.04 33.04
CA ALA A 309 38.25 -5.99 34.05
C ALA A 309 39.14 -4.76 33.78
N HIS A 310 40.41 -4.95 33.39
CA HIS A 310 41.30 -3.84 33.06
C HIS A 310 40.88 -3.16 31.76
N PHE A 311 40.42 -3.93 30.78
CA PHE A 311 39.89 -3.38 29.53
C PHE A 311 38.63 -2.55 29.77
N SER A 312 37.70 -3.03 30.60
CA SER A 312 36.47 -2.30 30.96
C SER A 312 36.75 -0.93 31.55
N GLN A 313 37.79 -0.79 32.38
CA GLN A 313 38.18 0.50 32.96
C GLN A 313 38.62 1.51 31.89
N VAL A 314 39.23 1.03 30.79
CA VAL A 314 39.65 1.89 29.66
C VAL A 314 38.46 2.26 28.77
N LEU A 315 37.44 1.40 28.66
CA LEU A 315 36.20 1.72 27.92
C LEU A 315 35.45 2.92 28.51
N TYR A 316 35.60 3.18 29.81
CA TYR A 316 34.94 4.29 30.51
C TYR A 316 35.84 5.51 30.80
N SER A 317 37.12 5.48 30.38
CA SER A 317 38.10 6.57 30.61
C SER A 317 38.18 7.53 29.43
#